data_AF-A0A372BT12-F1
#
_entry.id   AF-A0A372BT12-F1
#
_cell.length_a   1.000
_cell.length_b   1.000
_cell.length_c   1.000
_cell.angle_alpha   90.00
_cell.angle_beta   90.00
_cell.angle_gamma   90.00
#
_symmetry.space_group_name_H-M   'P 1'
#
loop_
_entity.id
_entity.type
_entity.pdbx_description
1 polymer ?
#
loop_
_entity_poly.entity_id
_entity_poly.type
_entity_poly.pdbx_seq_one_letter_code
_entity_poly.pdbx_strand_id
1 'polypeptide(L)'
;MQVRYQQHRIEVRDDESLLSALLRHGLPVRYSCRAGTCQTCLMRATSGRPPDAARHGLRPELVEQGYFLPCKCRPTEPLEVEQPSVSKLSAGCKVTEAKMLAPDIRCLRLRSHPGIDPLPGQHIRVMHPDGLMRCYSVASLPRRDGYVELHVRRIEGGRVSRWLVDDVAVGDSIDLLPAAGELVNPQPEADGDLLLVATGTGLAPLAAILREALDRCRDGRIHLLHGVRRRVDLYADAWLRVLEATHRNFTYLPCCSAESGRQGCFHGRVTDYLRERFPAGFRGCVLLAGRPDMVAEAAAICRERCNSVAVRSDPFHFDHDATVVPPSGEDERRAPPPDPELWSRLGNGQVLREVLRDFYDIVFEDEYLGPYFVGVTRQRLREKQYSFLRSLMLGTRDYMGQRPRNAHHWMVIPNWLFDYRLSLMEQCMRDHGVSEPWIERWHVFETFFRNDIVKDAPWPRRVGHSEVLLDGLEQAKLEDGGLCDSCGRVIERGESVCFHLREGSLYCGDCSQTAPGTESSRTAV
;
A
#
# COMPACT_ATOMS: atom_id res chain seq x y z
N MET A 1 -26.47 21.30 4.97
CA MET A 1 -27.05 19.93 4.96
C MET A 1 -26.43 19.07 6.07
N GLN A 2 -27.15 18.09 6.64
CA GLN A 2 -26.64 17.21 7.71
C GLN A 2 -26.35 15.80 7.18
N VAL A 3 -25.15 15.28 7.46
CA VAL A 3 -24.72 13.92 7.11
C VAL A 3 -24.23 13.19 8.36
N ARG A 4 -24.62 11.93 8.53
CA ARG A 4 -24.10 11.06 9.60
C ARG A 4 -22.96 10.21 9.07
N TYR A 5 -21.80 10.26 9.73
CA TYR A 5 -20.67 9.38 9.45
C TYR A 5 -20.17 8.80 10.77
N GLN A 6 -20.25 7.48 10.92
CA GLN A 6 -20.02 6.80 12.20
C GLN A 6 -20.88 7.43 13.32
N GLN A 7 -20.26 7.89 14.41
CA GLN A 7 -20.93 8.57 15.52
C GLN A 7 -21.04 10.10 15.31
N HIS A 8 -20.49 10.63 14.22
CA HIS A 8 -20.41 12.06 13.98
C HIS A 8 -21.59 12.58 13.15
N ARG A 9 -22.09 13.76 13.52
CA ARG A 9 -23.00 14.56 12.72
C ARG A 9 -22.19 15.67 12.04
N ILE A 10 -22.18 15.63 10.72
CA ILE A 10 -21.36 16.49 9.87
C ILE A 10 -22.29 17.49 9.18
N GLU A 11 -22.04 18.76 9.46
CA GLU A 11 -22.67 19.84 8.73
C GLU A 11 -21.89 20.07 7.45
N VAL A 12 -22.55 19.90 6.30
CA VAL A 12 -22.00 20.18 4.96
C VAL A 12 -22.56 21.51 4.50
N ARG A 13 -21.68 22.47 4.23
CA ARG A 13 -22.01 23.80 3.66
C ARG A 13 -22.39 23.67 2.18
N ASP A 14 -23.18 24.61 1.68
CA ASP A 14 -23.68 24.56 0.30
C ASP A 14 -22.54 24.67 -0.74
N ASP A 15 -21.44 25.34 -0.39
CA ASP A 15 -20.29 25.61 -1.24
C ASP A 15 -19.18 24.53 -1.16
N GLU A 16 -19.28 23.55 -0.27
CA GLU A 16 -18.26 22.50 -0.10
C GLU A 16 -18.73 21.09 -0.52
N SER A 17 -17.77 20.18 -0.73
CA SER A 17 -18.07 18.75 -0.95
C SER A 17 -18.20 18.02 0.38
N LEU A 18 -18.86 16.86 0.40
CA LEU A 18 -18.89 16.00 1.59
C LEU A 18 -17.48 15.61 2.03
N LEU A 19 -16.56 15.35 1.11
CA LEU A 19 -15.15 15.11 1.45
C LEU A 19 -14.55 16.32 2.18
N SER A 20 -14.76 17.53 1.67
CA SER A 20 -14.26 18.76 2.29
C SER A 20 -14.83 18.95 3.70
N ALA A 21 -16.13 18.68 3.88
CA ALA A 21 -16.77 18.73 5.19
C ALA A 21 -16.16 17.70 6.16
N LEU A 22 -16.01 16.44 5.74
CA LEU A 22 -15.39 15.40 6.56
C LEU A 22 -13.97 15.78 7.02
N LEU A 23 -13.15 16.31 6.10
CA LEU A 23 -11.79 16.78 6.41
C LEU A 23 -11.80 18.01 7.34
N ARG A 24 -12.71 18.97 7.12
CA ARG A 24 -12.89 20.16 7.97
C ARG A 24 -13.27 19.78 9.40
N HIS A 25 -14.02 18.69 9.57
CA HIS A 25 -14.36 18.12 10.86
C HIS A 25 -13.24 17.23 11.46
N GLY A 26 -12.06 17.18 10.85
CA GLY A 26 -10.91 16.41 11.34
C GLY A 26 -11.10 14.90 11.24
N LEU A 27 -12.06 14.43 10.44
CA LEU A 27 -12.35 13.01 10.37
C LEU A 27 -11.36 12.26 9.48
N PRO A 28 -10.94 11.07 9.90
CA PRO A 28 -10.03 10.27 9.11
C PRO A 28 -10.79 9.65 7.94
N VAL A 29 -10.67 10.24 6.74
CA VAL A 29 -11.22 9.70 5.49
C VAL A 29 -10.15 9.53 4.41
N ARG A 30 -10.22 8.43 3.65
CA ARG A 30 -9.26 8.13 2.57
C ARG A 30 -9.55 9.04 1.38
N TYR A 31 -8.53 9.64 0.77
CA TYR A 31 -8.68 10.39 -0.48
C TYR A 31 -7.34 10.53 -1.23
N SER A 32 -7.38 11.00 -2.48
CA SER A 32 -6.19 11.32 -3.25
C SER A 32 -6.42 12.53 -4.17
N CYS A 33 -7.05 12.39 -5.34
CA CYS A 33 -7.08 13.49 -6.33
C CYS A 33 -8.05 14.64 -6.04
N ARG A 34 -9.07 14.44 -5.20
CA ARG A 34 -10.24 15.35 -5.01
C ARG A 34 -10.99 15.74 -6.30
N ALA A 35 -10.62 15.19 -7.45
CA ALA A 35 -11.13 15.50 -8.78
C ALA A 35 -12.18 14.50 -9.28
N GLY A 36 -12.52 13.46 -8.51
CA GLY A 36 -13.51 12.44 -8.88
C GLY A 36 -12.99 11.30 -9.76
N THR A 37 -11.71 11.33 -10.13
CA THR A 37 -11.15 10.36 -11.08
C THR A 37 -10.51 9.15 -10.40
N CYS A 38 -9.77 9.38 -9.30
CA CYS A 38 -8.99 8.33 -8.62
C CYS A 38 -9.82 7.30 -7.83
N GLN A 39 -11.08 7.62 -7.55
CA GLN A 39 -12.00 6.84 -6.70
C GLN A 39 -11.46 6.40 -5.31
N THR A 40 -10.36 6.97 -4.82
CA THR A 40 -9.78 6.63 -3.49
C THR A 40 -10.71 7.05 -2.34
N CYS A 41 -11.53 8.09 -2.56
CA CYS A 41 -12.47 8.59 -1.57
C CYS A 41 -13.77 7.81 -1.45
N LEU A 42 -13.93 6.70 -2.17
CA LEU A 42 -15.17 5.92 -2.24
C LEU A 42 -15.79 5.67 -0.86
N MET A 43 -17.06 6.05 -0.71
CA MET A 43 -17.90 5.79 0.47
C MET A 43 -19.18 5.09 0.05
N ARG A 44 -19.88 4.48 1.01
CA ARG A 44 -21.18 3.85 0.80
C ARG A 44 -22.26 4.60 1.58
N ALA A 45 -23.37 4.93 0.93
CA ALA A 45 -24.54 5.45 1.60
C ALA A 45 -25.33 4.27 2.19
N THR A 46 -25.53 4.28 3.51
CA THR A 46 -26.38 3.33 4.22
C THR A 46 -27.83 3.82 4.33
N SER A 47 -28.03 5.13 4.20
CA SER A 47 -29.36 5.77 4.12
C SER A 47 -29.28 7.04 3.29
N GLY A 48 -30.37 7.36 2.60
CA GLY A 48 -30.46 8.44 1.63
C GLY A 48 -29.75 8.13 0.30
N ARG A 49 -29.95 8.98 -0.70
CA ARG A 49 -29.46 8.82 -2.07
C ARG A 49 -28.45 9.92 -2.42
N PRO A 50 -27.17 9.55 -2.64
CA PRO A 50 -26.20 10.49 -3.18
C PRO A 50 -26.63 11.05 -4.55
N PRO A 51 -26.32 12.33 -4.83
CA PRO A 51 -26.66 12.96 -6.11
C PRO A 51 -25.95 12.26 -7.28
N ASP A 52 -26.54 12.35 -8.49
CA ASP A 52 -25.99 11.70 -9.70
C ASP A 52 -24.54 12.08 -9.98
N ALA A 53 -24.19 13.36 -9.77
CA ALA A 53 -22.82 13.85 -9.93
C ALA A 53 -21.80 13.11 -9.05
N ALA A 54 -22.20 12.60 -7.89
CA ALA A 54 -21.33 11.85 -6.99
C ALA A 54 -21.16 10.37 -7.39
N ARG A 55 -21.99 9.88 -8.32
CA ARG A 55 -22.01 8.49 -8.77
C ARG A 55 -21.40 8.31 -10.16
N HIS A 56 -21.16 9.41 -10.85
CA HIS A 56 -20.52 9.45 -12.16
C HIS A 56 -19.13 8.80 -12.12
N GLY A 57 -18.80 8.04 -13.17
CA GLY A 57 -17.53 7.31 -13.31
C GLY A 57 -17.41 6.02 -12.49
N LEU A 58 -18.39 5.70 -11.63
CA LEU A 58 -18.44 4.42 -10.93
C LEU A 58 -19.05 3.32 -11.79
N ARG A 59 -18.59 2.08 -11.60
CA ARG A 59 -19.22 0.91 -12.22
C ARG A 59 -20.68 0.77 -11.74
N PRO A 60 -21.62 0.31 -12.60
CA PRO A 60 -23.03 0.17 -12.23
C PRO A 60 -23.24 -0.63 -10.94
N GLU A 61 -22.48 -1.71 -10.75
CA GLU A 61 -22.62 -2.58 -9.57
C GLU A 61 -22.25 -1.85 -8.26
N LEU A 62 -21.29 -0.92 -8.32
CA LEU A 62 -20.94 -0.07 -7.18
C LEU A 62 -22.04 0.95 -6.91
N VAL A 63 -22.60 1.55 -7.97
CA VAL A 63 -23.70 2.51 -7.84
C VAL A 63 -24.93 1.84 -7.20
N GLU A 64 -25.29 0.64 -7.65
CA GLU A 64 -26.40 -0.16 -7.11
C GLU A 64 -26.20 -0.54 -5.64
N GLN A 65 -24.95 -0.81 -5.23
CA GLN A 65 -24.60 -1.08 -3.84
C GLN A 65 -24.52 0.17 -2.96
N GLY A 66 -24.90 1.35 -3.48
CA GLY A 66 -24.94 2.61 -2.75
C GLY A 66 -23.58 3.32 -2.64
N TYR A 67 -22.58 2.92 -3.43
CA TYR A 67 -21.29 3.59 -3.44
C TYR A 67 -21.33 4.91 -4.20
N PHE A 68 -20.55 5.88 -3.72
CA PHE A 68 -20.44 7.21 -4.31
C PHE A 68 -19.09 7.86 -3.95
N LEU A 69 -18.80 8.98 -4.63
CA LEU A 69 -17.59 9.78 -4.46
C LEU A 69 -17.88 11.02 -3.61
N PRO A 70 -17.48 11.07 -2.32
CA PRO A 70 -17.72 12.22 -1.45
C PRO A 70 -17.04 13.51 -1.94
N CYS A 71 -15.96 13.42 -2.72
CA CYS A 71 -15.33 14.61 -3.34
C CYS A 71 -16.18 15.28 -4.43
N LYS A 72 -17.19 14.58 -4.95
CA LYS A 72 -18.18 15.09 -5.91
C LYS A 72 -19.58 15.16 -5.31
N CYS A 73 -19.73 14.85 -4.03
CA CYS A 73 -21.01 14.83 -3.35
C CYS A 73 -21.28 16.19 -2.71
N ARG A 74 -22.33 16.86 -3.18
CA ARG A 74 -23.00 17.97 -2.49
C ARG A 74 -24.38 17.45 -2.10
N PRO A 75 -24.57 16.97 -0.85
CA PRO A 75 -25.79 16.29 -0.47
C PRO A 75 -27.01 17.21 -0.59
N THR A 76 -28.03 16.76 -1.32
CA THR A 76 -29.32 17.48 -1.49
C THR A 76 -30.38 17.04 -0.49
N GLU A 77 -30.12 15.95 0.23
CA GLU A 77 -30.94 15.38 1.29
C GLU A 77 -30.04 14.81 2.40
N PRO A 78 -30.58 14.51 3.60
CA PRO A 78 -29.81 13.86 4.66
C PRO A 78 -29.24 12.51 4.22
N LEU A 79 -27.96 12.26 4.52
CA LEU A 79 -27.29 10.99 4.21
C LEU A 79 -26.74 10.34 5.49
N GLU A 80 -26.80 9.02 5.55
CA GLU A 80 -25.95 8.22 6.44
C GLU A 80 -24.92 7.48 5.58
N VAL A 81 -23.65 7.62 5.93
CA VAL A 81 -22.54 7.14 5.09
C VAL A 81 -21.50 6.41 5.92
N GLU A 82 -20.86 5.43 5.31
CA GLU A 82 -19.77 4.66 5.90
C GLU A 82 -18.58 4.57 4.95
N GLN A 83 -17.42 4.30 5.52
CA GLN A 83 -16.22 3.99 4.77
C GLN A 83 -16.15 2.47 4.58
N PRO A 84 -16.12 1.96 3.33
CA PRO A 84 -16.16 0.53 3.09
C PRO A 84 -14.88 -0.17 3.56
N SER A 85 -15.02 -1.43 3.98
CA SER A 85 -13.86 -2.28 4.26
C SER A 85 -13.10 -2.57 2.98
N VAL A 86 -11.79 -2.29 2.98
CA VAL A 86 -10.93 -2.51 1.81
C VAL A 86 -10.79 -3.99 1.50
N SER A 87 -10.78 -4.85 2.52
CA SER A 87 -10.67 -6.32 2.35
C SER A 87 -11.77 -6.94 1.51
N LYS A 88 -12.93 -6.29 1.39
CA LYS A 88 -14.04 -6.75 0.53
C LYS A 88 -13.89 -6.30 -0.93
N LEU A 89 -13.00 -5.35 -1.18
CA LEU A 89 -12.80 -4.69 -2.47
C LEU A 89 -11.40 -4.92 -3.03
N SER A 90 -10.43 -5.38 -2.25
CA SER A 90 -9.07 -5.62 -2.71
C SER A 90 -8.80 -7.07 -3.06
N ALA A 91 -7.82 -7.29 -3.92
CA ALA A 91 -7.24 -8.59 -4.19
C ALA A 91 -5.72 -8.52 -4.04
N GLY A 92 -5.16 -9.45 -3.26
CA GLY A 92 -3.71 -9.62 -3.13
C GLY A 92 -3.12 -10.18 -4.42
N CYS A 93 -2.28 -9.40 -5.08
CA CYS A 93 -1.67 -9.76 -6.36
C CYS A 93 -0.16 -9.92 -6.19
N LYS A 94 0.36 -11.09 -6.58
CA LYS A 94 1.78 -11.43 -6.44
C LYS A 94 2.64 -10.69 -7.45
N VAL A 95 3.71 -10.05 -6.99
CA VAL A 95 4.74 -9.43 -7.84
C VAL A 95 5.55 -10.52 -8.52
N THR A 96 5.54 -10.54 -9.85
CA THR A 96 6.26 -11.53 -10.67
C THR A 96 7.51 -10.94 -11.30
N GLU A 97 7.58 -9.63 -11.50
CA GLU A 97 8.77 -8.95 -12.03
C GLU A 97 8.88 -7.55 -11.44
N ALA A 98 10.12 -7.12 -11.18
CA ALA A 98 10.41 -5.77 -10.76
C ALA A 98 11.72 -5.28 -11.39
N LYS A 99 11.64 -4.30 -12.30
CA LYS A 99 12.76 -3.87 -13.15
C LYS A 99 12.84 -2.35 -13.27
N MET A 100 14.03 -1.77 -13.09
CA MET A 100 14.23 -0.35 -13.38
C MET A 100 14.16 -0.09 -14.89
N LEU A 101 13.28 0.82 -15.31
CA LEU A 101 13.16 1.31 -16.69
C LEU A 101 13.99 2.59 -16.91
N ALA A 102 14.13 3.40 -15.85
CA ALA A 102 14.97 4.58 -15.77
C ALA A 102 15.41 4.77 -14.30
N PRO A 103 16.36 5.70 -13.99
CA PRO A 103 16.87 5.86 -12.62
C PRO A 103 15.78 6.11 -11.56
N ASP A 104 14.67 6.76 -11.94
CA ASP A 104 13.55 7.07 -11.05
C ASP A 104 12.25 6.35 -11.44
N ILE A 105 12.28 5.38 -12.36
CA ILE A 105 11.08 4.67 -12.83
C ILE A 105 11.28 3.16 -12.77
N ARG A 106 10.45 2.47 -12.00
CA ARG A 106 10.42 1.01 -11.89
C ARG A 106 9.17 0.44 -12.57
N CYS A 107 9.37 -0.59 -13.37
CA CYS A 107 8.34 -1.49 -13.85
C CYS A 107 8.05 -2.53 -12.77
N LEU A 108 6.77 -2.70 -12.41
CA LEU A 108 6.30 -3.80 -11.60
C LEU A 108 5.28 -4.61 -12.41
N ARG A 109 5.47 -5.92 -12.49
CA ARG A 109 4.46 -6.84 -13.01
C ARG A 109 3.86 -7.64 -11.86
N LEU A 110 2.55 -7.67 -11.81
CA LEU A 110 1.78 -8.42 -10.82
C LEU A 110 0.88 -9.43 -11.53
N ARG A 111 0.73 -10.62 -10.96
CA ARG A 111 -0.20 -11.63 -11.46
C ARG A 111 -1.60 -11.02 -11.58
N SER A 112 -2.24 -11.20 -12.74
CA SER A 112 -3.59 -10.69 -12.97
C SER A 112 -4.59 -11.39 -12.06
N HIS A 113 -5.60 -10.63 -11.61
CA HIS A 113 -6.70 -11.14 -10.80
C HIS A 113 -8.05 -10.72 -11.41
N PRO A 114 -9.04 -11.62 -11.53
CA PRO A 114 -10.33 -11.33 -12.17
C PRO A 114 -11.10 -10.16 -11.53
N GLY A 115 -10.91 -9.93 -10.23
CA GLY A 115 -11.52 -8.80 -9.52
C GLY A 115 -10.95 -7.42 -9.87
N ILE A 116 -9.81 -7.35 -10.56
CA ILE A 116 -9.15 -6.08 -10.91
C ILE A 116 -9.50 -5.66 -12.35
N ASP A 117 -9.39 -6.58 -13.29
CA ASP A 117 -9.82 -6.52 -14.71
C ASP A 117 -9.87 -5.11 -15.35
N PRO A 118 -8.72 -4.44 -15.53
CA PRO A 118 -8.66 -3.11 -16.12
C PRO A 118 -8.82 -3.14 -17.64
N LEU A 119 -9.55 -2.17 -18.18
CA LEU A 119 -9.53 -1.84 -19.61
C LEU A 119 -8.27 -1.03 -19.97
N PRO A 120 -7.78 -1.10 -21.21
CA PRO A 120 -6.60 -0.34 -21.63
C PRO A 120 -6.78 1.17 -21.43
N GLY A 121 -5.84 1.78 -20.72
CA GLY A 121 -5.84 3.19 -20.33
C GLY A 121 -6.37 3.45 -18.91
N GLN A 122 -7.04 2.48 -18.28
CA GLN A 122 -7.48 2.60 -16.89
C GLN A 122 -6.32 2.53 -15.90
N HIS A 123 -6.61 2.96 -14.67
CA HIS A 123 -5.71 2.84 -13.54
C HIS A 123 -6.30 1.92 -12.48
N ILE A 124 -5.42 1.42 -11.62
CA ILE A 124 -5.78 0.65 -10.44
C ILE A 124 -5.28 1.39 -9.20
N ARG A 125 -5.95 1.15 -8.06
CA ARG A 125 -5.47 1.67 -6.78
C ARG A 125 -4.59 0.61 -6.14
N VAL A 126 -3.36 1.00 -5.85
CA VAL A 126 -2.39 0.22 -5.08
C VAL A 126 -2.49 0.66 -3.63
N MET A 127 -2.71 -0.31 -2.73
CA MET A 127 -2.74 -0.07 -1.30
C MET A 127 -1.37 -0.40 -0.69
N HIS A 128 -0.81 0.58 0.00
CA HIS A 128 0.35 0.39 0.86
C HIS A 128 -0.07 -0.27 2.18
N PRO A 129 0.79 -1.06 2.85
CA PRO A 129 0.46 -1.76 4.10
C PRO A 129 -0.12 -0.88 5.24
N ASP A 130 0.24 0.41 5.27
CA ASP A 130 -0.31 1.37 6.23
C ASP A 130 -1.73 1.88 5.90
N GLY A 131 -2.34 1.40 4.82
CA GLY A 131 -3.67 1.80 4.34
C GLY A 131 -3.69 2.98 3.36
N LEU A 132 -2.55 3.61 3.07
CA LEU A 132 -2.45 4.66 2.06
C LEU A 132 -2.65 4.09 0.66
N MET A 133 -3.43 4.76 -0.16
CA MET A 133 -3.69 4.32 -1.54
C MET A 133 -3.22 5.36 -2.54
N ARG A 134 -2.67 4.88 -3.66
CA ARG A 134 -2.35 5.70 -4.83
C ARG A 134 -2.77 4.99 -6.11
N CYS A 135 -3.11 5.79 -7.11
CA CYS A 135 -3.50 5.28 -8.42
C CYS A 135 -2.29 5.12 -9.31
N TYR A 136 -2.21 4.00 -10.02
CA TYR A 136 -1.21 3.72 -11.03
C TYR A 136 -1.91 3.21 -12.29
N SER A 137 -1.66 3.89 -13.41
CA SER A 137 -2.17 3.47 -14.71
C SER A 137 -1.55 2.13 -15.14
N VAL A 138 -2.36 1.29 -15.77
CA VAL A 138 -1.93 -0.02 -16.25
C VAL A 138 -1.30 0.12 -17.63
N ALA A 139 -0.09 -0.41 -17.79
CA ALA A 139 0.70 -0.39 -19.04
C ALA A 139 0.58 -1.68 -19.87
N SER A 140 0.02 -2.75 -19.28
CA SER A 140 -0.20 -4.03 -19.93
C SER A 140 -1.63 -4.20 -20.45
N LEU A 141 -1.88 -5.33 -21.11
CA LEU A 141 -3.21 -5.82 -21.47
C LEU A 141 -3.50 -7.09 -20.63
N PRO A 142 -4.02 -6.99 -19.39
CA PRO A 142 -3.99 -8.14 -18.46
C PRO A 142 -4.72 -9.40 -18.93
N ARG A 143 -5.78 -9.25 -19.74
CA ARG A 143 -6.49 -10.39 -20.36
C ARG A 143 -5.64 -11.14 -21.41
N ARG A 144 -4.72 -10.43 -22.07
CA ARG A 144 -3.79 -10.97 -23.07
C ARG A 144 -2.49 -11.45 -22.41
N ASP A 145 -1.94 -10.62 -21.53
CA ASP A 145 -0.59 -10.76 -20.99
C ASP A 145 -0.55 -11.66 -19.74
N GLY A 146 -1.67 -11.85 -19.04
CA GLY A 146 -1.74 -12.60 -17.77
C GLY A 146 -1.20 -11.83 -16.55
N TYR A 147 -0.74 -10.60 -16.73
CA TYR A 147 -0.23 -9.74 -15.67
C TYR A 147 -0.68 -8.27 -15.82
N VAL A 148 -0.69 -7.57 -14.69
CA VAL A 148 -0.81 -6.11 -14.61
C VAL A 148 0.59 -5.51 -14.55
N GLU A 149 0.92 -4.60 -15.46
CA GLU A 149 2.19 -3.87 -15.50
C GLU A 149 1.99 -2.41 -15.07
N LEU A 150 2.81 -1.95 -14.13
CA LEU A 150 2.79 -0.59 -13.60
C LEU A 150 4.14 0.09 -13.85
N HIS A 151 4.12 1.33 -14.33
CA HIS A 151 5.32 2.19 -14.41
C HIS A 151 5.30 3.20 -13.28
N VAL A 152 6.06 2.90 -12.22
CA VAL A 152 6.08 3.66 -10.98
C VAL A 152 7.24 4.64 -11.01
N ARG A 153 6.94 5.94 -11.04
CA ARG A 153 7.95 6.97 -10.79
C ARG A 153 8.15 7.16 -9.29
N ARG A 154 9.41 7.17 -8.84
CA ARG A 154 9.78 7.55 -7.48
C ARG A 154 9.56 9.04 -7.28
N ILE A 155 8.65 9.40 -6.37
CA ILE A 155 8.38 10.80 -6.00
C ILE A 155 9.11 11.11 -4.70
N GLU A 156 9.79 12.26 -4.65
CA GLU A 156 10.48 12.70 -3.43
C GLU A 156 9.48 12.95 -2.30
N GLY A 157 9.78 12.46 -1.09
CA GLY A 157 8.82 12.40 0.03
C GLY A 157 7.59 11.49 -0.20
N GLY A 158 7.45 10.84 -1.36
CA GLY A 158 6.30 10.01 -1.69
C GLY A 158 6.36 8.63 -1.07
N ARG A 159 5.49 8.34 -0.08
CA ARG A 159 5.44 7.07 0.66
C ARG A 159 5.20 5.85 -0.25
N VAL A 160 4.08 5.81 -0.97
CA VAL A 160 3.71 4.65 -1.81
C VAL A 160 4.69 4.48 -2.98
N SER A 161 5.11 5.57 -3.61
CA SER A 161 6.07 5.50 -4.73
C SER A 161 7.45 5.02 -4.29
N ARG A 162 7.93 5.42 -3.11
CA ARG A 162 9.20 4.94 -2.56
C ARG A 162 9.09 3.48 -2.21
N TRP A 163 8.05 3.07 -1.51
CA TRP A 163 7.81 1.65 -1.22
C TRP A 163 7.81 0.76 -2.47
N LEU A 164 7.06 1.16 -3.49
CA LEU A 164 6.99 0.40 -4.75
C LEU A 164 8.32 0.37 -5.53
N VAL A 165 9.14 1.42 -5.43
CA VAL A 165 10.41 1.51 -6.16
C VAL A 165 11.57 0.90 -5.39
N ASP A 166 11.64 1.15 -4.08
CA ASP A 166 12.80 0.89 -3.24
C ASP A 166 12.66 -0.44 -2.48
N ASP A 167 11.45 -0.79 -2.01
CA ASP A 167 11.25 -1.87 -1.03
C ASP A 167 10.59 -3.13 -1.60
N VAL A 168 9.67 -2.99 -2.56
CA VAL A 168 8.93 -4.13 -3.11
C VAL A 168 9.85 -5.11 -3.84
N ALA A 169 9.71 -6.39 -3.52
CA ALA A 169 10.44 -7.51 -4.10
C ALA A 169 9.54 -8.45 -4.91
N VAL A 170 10.16 -9.23 -5.79
CA VAL A 170 9.47 -10.34 -6.48
C VAL A 170 9.04 -11.38 -5.44
N GLY A 171 7.79 -11.85 -5.52
CA GLY A 171 7.19 -12.75 -4.54
C GLY A 171 6.28 -12.05 -3.52
N ASP A 172 6.43 -10.74 -3.34
CA ASP A 172 5.56 -9.95 -2.48
C ASP A 172 4.11 -9.97 -2.98
N SER A 173 3.16 -9.80 -2.04
CA SER A 173 1.75 -9.63 -2.37
C SER A 173 1.36 -8.17 -2.16
N ILE A 174 0.79 -7.55 -3.19
CA ILE A 174 0.30 -6.17 -3.15
C ILE A 174 -1.21 -6.17 -3.30
N ASP A 175 -1.90 -5.47 -2.40
CA ASP A 175 -3.35 -5.32 -2.49
C ASP A 175 -3.72 -4.28 -3.55
N LEU A 176 -4.46 -4.76 -4.55
CA LEU A 176 -5.01 -3.94 -5.62
C LEU A 176 -6.52 -3.83 -5.46
N LEU A 177 -7.08 -2.65 -5.73
CA LEU A 177 -8.53 -2.48 -5.84
C LEU A 177 -8.94 -2.44 -7.33
N PRO A 178 -10.22 -2.74 -7.64
CA PRO A 178 -10.76 -2.73 -8.99
C PRO A 178 -10.39 -1.48 -9.77
N ALA A 179 -10.19 -1.70 -11.06
CA ALA A 179 -9.85 -0.65 -12.01
C ALA A 179 -10.87 0.48 -12.03
N ALA A 180 -10.36 1.67 -12.31
CA ALA A 180 -11.10 2.92 -12.39
C ALA A 180 -10.51 3.80 -13.50
N GLY A 181 -11.23 4.87 -13.83
CA GLY A 181 -10.83 5.84 -14.84
C GLY A 181 -11.57 5.69 -16.16
N GLU A 182 -11.69 6.83 -16.85
CA GLU A 182 -12.48 7.00 -18.06
C GLU A 182 -11.60 7.14 -19.32
N LEU A 183 -10.28 7.24 -19.13
CA LEU A 183 -9.33 7.22 -20.24
C LEU A 183 -9.24 5.78 -20.77
N VAL A 184 -10.12 5.46 -21.71
CA VAL A 184 -10.14 4.16 -22.39
C VAL A 184 -10.01 4.34 -23.89
N ASN A 185 -9.47 3.33 -24.56
CA ASN A 185 -9.40 3.27 -26.01
C ASN A 185 -10.81 3.50 -26.61
N PRO A 186 -11.01 4.46 -27.52
CA PRO A 186 -12.29 4.66 -28.18
C PRO A 186 -12.70 3.42 -29.01
N GLN A 187 -14.00 3.14 -29.05
CA GLN A 187 -14.58 1.99 -29.76
C GLN A 187 -14.23 2.00 -31.27
N PRO A 188 -14.21 0.83 -31.94
CA PRO A 188 -13.77 0.66 -33.33
C PRO A 188 -14.54 1.46 -34.38
N GLU A 189 -15.79 1.86 -34.10
CA GLU A 189 -16.64 2.63 -35.04
C GLU A 189 -16.08 4.02 -35.40
N ALA A 190 -15.02 4.46 -34.72
CA ALA A 190 -14.27 5.65 -35.07
C ALA A 190 -13.17 5.33 -36.11
N ASP A 191 -13.53 5.35 -37.40
CA ASP A 191 -12.60 5.36 -38.55
C ASP A 191 -11.77 6.67 -38.58
N GLY A 192 -10.91 6.88 -37.59
CA GLY A 192 -10.13 8.09 -37.43
C GLY A 192 -8.77 7.87 -36.78
N ASP A 193 -7.90 8.85 -36.96
CA ASP A 193 -6.54 8.85 -36.44
C ASP A 193 -6.55 8.92 -34.90
N LEU A 194 -5.49 8.40 -34.27
CA LEU A 194 -5.31 8.40 -32.83
C LEU A 194 -4.06 9.22 -32.48
N LEU A 195 -4.24 10.33 -31.77
CA LEU A 195 -3.13 11.09 -31.19
C LEU A 195 -3.01 10.78 -29.70
N LEU A 196 -1.87 10.24 -29.31
CA LEU A 196 -1.49 9.94 -27.93
C LEU A 196 -0.45 10.98 -27.49
N VAL A 197 -0.69 11.68 -26.38
CA VAL A 197 0.25 12.66 -25.84
C VAL A 197 0.53 12.37 -24.37
N ALA A 198 1.78 11.97 -24.09
CA ALA A 198 2.24 11.58 -22.77
C ALA A 198 3.33 12.52 -22.24
N THR A 199 3.39 12.70 -20.92
CA THR A 199 4.61 13.16 -20.23
C THR A 199 5.01 12.22 -19.10
N GLY A 200 6.31 11.93 -18.98
CA GLY A 200 6.84 11.05 -17.94
C GLY A 200 6.15 9.68 -17.94
N THR A 201 5.68 9.23 -16.76
CA THR A 201 4.92 7.97 -16.60
C THR A 201 3.50 8.03 -17.15
N GLY A 202 3.02 9.18 -17.62
CA GLY A 202 1.78 9.29 -18.41
C GLY A 202 1.82 8.47 -19.71
N LEU A 203 2.99 7.94 -20.09
CA LEU A 203 3.10 6.95 -21.15
C LEU A 203 2.44 5.61 -20.79
N ALA A 204 2.36 5.21 -19.52
CA ALA A 204 1.79 3.92 -19.10
C ALA A 204 0.37 3.64 -19.64
N PRO A 205 -0.65 4.48 -19.39
CA PRO A 205 -2.00 4.22 -19.91
C PRO A 205 -2.03 4.25 -21.45
N LEU A 206 -1.26 5.14 -22.08
CA LEU A 206 -1.22 5.28 -23.53
C LEU A 206 -0.48 4.12 -24.20
N ALA A 207 0.47 3.48 -23.51
CA ALA A 207 1.15 2.27 -23.96
C ALA A 207 0.17 1.09 -24.04
N ALA A 208 -0.70 0.92 -23.03
CA ALA A 208 -1.75 -0.10 -23.07
C ALA A 208 -2.72 0.16 -24.24
N ILE A 209 -3.18 1.40 -24.41
CA ILE A 209 -4.07 1.78 -25.52
C ILE A 209 -3.39 1.57 -26.89
N LEU A 210 -2.12 1.98 -27.03
CA LEU A 210 -1.33 1.79 -28.25
C LEU A 210 -1.26 0.30 -28.61
N ARG A 211 -0.90 -0.55 -27.65
CA ARG A 211 -0.79 -2.00 -27.87
C ARG A 211 -2.12 -2.60 -28.32
N GLU A 212 -3.22 -2.23 -27.68
CA GLU A 212 -4.55 -2.69 -28.11
C GLU A 212 -4.95 -2.17 -29.50
N ALA A 213 -4.64 -0.91 -29.81
CA ALA A 213 -4.95 -0.31 -31.11
C ALA A 213 -4.15 -0.98 -32.25
N LEU A 214 -2.90 -1.36 -32.00
CA LEU A 214 -2.07 -2.11 -32.94
C LEU A 214 -2.58 -3.56 -33.12
N ASP A 215 -2.97 -4.24 -32.03
CA ASP A 215 -3.51 -5.61 -32.09
C ASP A 215 -4.81 -5.70 -32.91
N ARG A 216 -5.63 -4.63 -32.89
CA ARG A 216 -6.91 -4.57 -33.61
C ARG A 216 -6.75 -4.24 -35.11
N CYS A 217 -5.52 -4.10 -35.62
CA CYS A 217 -5.24 -3.74 -37.00
C CYS A 217 -6.03 -2.50 -37.48
N ARG A 218 -6.07 -1.44 -36.66
CA ARG A 218 -6.80 -0.21 -36.99
C ARG A 218 -6.27 0.41 -38.30
N ASP A 219 -7.17 0.80 -39.21
CA ASP A 219 -6.79 1.43 -40.49
C ASP A 219 -6.28 2.88 -40.31
N GLY A 220 -6.71 3.57 -39.25
CA GLY A 220 -6.28 4.93 -38.91
C GLY A 220 -4.83 5.03 -38.45
N ARG A 221 -4.22 6.22 -38.60
CA ARG A 221 -2.85 6.49 -38.15
C ARG A 221 -2.80 6.69 -36.64
N ILE A 222 -1.74 6.23 -36.02
CA ILE A 222 -1.47 6.38 -34.59
C ILE A 222 -0.21 7.21 -34.41
N HIS A 223 -0.33 8.35 -33.73
CA HIS A 223 0.78 9.24 -33.42
C HIS A 223 0.98 9.28 -31.91
N LEU A 224 2.19 8.98 -31.43
CA LEU A 224 2.56 9.12 -30.02
C LEU A 224 3.59 10.24 -29.84
N LEU A 225 3.22 11.26 -29.08
CA LEU A 225 4.12 12.30 -28.58
C LEU A 225 4.51 11.97 -27.13
N HIS A 226 5.80 11.84 -26.84
CA HIS A 226 6.28 11.58 -25.48
C HIS A 226 7.24 12.66 -24.99
N GLY A 227 6.73 13.49 -24.08
CA GLY A 227 7.46 14.61 -23.50
C GLY A 227 8.25 14.24 -22.26
N VAL A 228 9.54 14.58 -22.27
CA VAL A 228 10.42 14.46 -21.11
C VAL A 228 11.33 15.69 -20.98
N ARG A 229 12.08 15.77 -19.87
CA ARG A 229 13.04 16.84 -19.67
C ARG A 229 14.33 16.56 -20.44
N ARG A 230 14.92 15.39 -20.21
CA ARG A 230 16.17 14.93 -20.83
C ARG A 230 15.95 13.61 -21.55
N ARG A 231 16.76 13.30 -22.55
CA ARG A 231 16.63 12.05 -23.31
C ARG A 231 16.75 10.80 -22.44
N VAL A 232 17.59 10.85 -21.40
CA VAL A 232 17.76 9.74 -20.44
C VAL A 232 16.47 9.36 -19.70
N ASP A 233 15.48 10.27 -19.67
CA ASP A 233 14.19 10.03 -19.01
C ASP A 233 13.20 9.29 -19.95
N LEU A 234 13.54 9.04 -21.23
CA LEU A 234 12.74 8.26 -22.19
C LEU A 234 12.86 6.74 -21.93
N TYR A 235 12.24 6.28 -20.85
CA TYR A 235 12.36 4.91 -20.34
C TYR A 235 11.85 3.79 -21.27
N ALA A 236 11.19 4.13 -22.38
CA ALA A 236 10.62 3.18 -23.34
C ALA A 236 10.95 3.48 -24.82
N ASP A 237 11.94 4.36 -25.08
CA ASP A 237 12.32 4.80 -26.45
C ASP A 237 12.58 3.60 -27.36
N ALA A 238 13.43 2.66 -26.93
CA ALA A 238 13.81 1.50 -27.74
C ALA A 238 12.59 0.64 -28.16
N TRP A 239 11.68 0.38 -27.22
CA TRP A 239 10.46 -0.40 -27.50
C TRP A 239 9.54 0.34 -28.49
N LEU A 240 9.33 1.63 -28.29
CA LEU A 240 8.48 2.45 -29.18
C LEU A 240 9.08 2.56 -30.59
N ARG A 241 10.41 2.64 -30.72
CA ARG A 241 11.09 2.63 -32.03
C ARG A 241 10.94 1.31 -32.77
N VAL A 242 10.98 0.18 -32.05
CA VAL A 242 10.70 -1.13 -32.64
C VAL A 242 9.25 -1.21 -33.13
N LEU A 243 8.30 -0.67 -32.37
CA LEU A 243 6.90 -0.60 -32.81
C LEU A 243 6.74 0.27 -34.06
N GLU A 244 7.37 1.45 -34.10
CA GLU A 244 7.35 2.36 -35.26
C GLU A 244 7.93 1.69 -36.51
N ALA A 245 9.01 0.93 -36.37
CA ALA A 245 9.63 0.21 -37.49
C ALA A 245 8.77 -0.97 -38.00
N THR A 246 7.93 -1.55 -37.15
CA THR A 246 7.15 -2.76 -37.47
C THR A 246 5.71 -2.47 -37.90
N HIS A 247 5.17 -1.30 -37.56
CA HIS A 247 3.78 -0.93 -37.85
C HIS A 247 3.72 0.33 -38.73
N ARG A 248 3.28 0.17 -39.98
CA ARG A 248 3.25 1.26 -40.98
C ARG A 248 2.33 2.42 -40.64
N ASN A 249 1.33 2.19 -39.79
CA ASN A 249 0.37 3.18 -39.34
C ASN A 249 0.77 3.85 -38.01
N PHE A 250 1.93 3.54 -37.42
CA PHE A 250 2.38 4.11 -36.16
C PHE A 250 3.56 5.08 -36.35
N THR A 251 3.53 6.21 -35.65
CA THR A 251 4.63 7.19 -35.62
C THR A 251 4.91 7.59 -34.18
N TYR A 252 6.19 7.59 -33.81
CA TYR A 252 6.65 7.94 -32.47
C TYR A 252 7.58 9.17 -32.50
N LEU A 253 7.19 10.20 -31.74
CA LEU A 253 7.98 11.42 -31.58
C LEU A 253 8.29 11.69 -30.10
N PRO A 254 9.54 11.50 -29.66
CA PRO A 254 9.99 11.99 -28.37
C PRO A 254 10.24 13.51 -28.45
N CYS A 255 9.85 14.23 -27.39
CA CYS A 255 10.09 15.65 -27.21
C CYS A 255 10.93 15.89 -25.94
N CYS A 256 12.11 16.50 -26.09
CA CYS A 256 13.00 16.83 -24.98
C CYS A 256 13.10 18.35 -24.81
N SER A 257 12.78 18.85 -23.62
CA SER A 257 12.74 20.29 -23.35
C SER A 257 14.07 20.91 -22.90
N ALA A 258 15.06 20.10 -22.47
CA ALA A 258 16.34 20.61 -21.97
C ALA A 258 17.55 20.35 -22.89
N GLU A 259 17.37 19.65 -24.01
CA GLU A 259 18.47 19.22 -24.89
C GLU A 259 18.16 19.54 -26.35
N SER A 260 19.01 20.34 -27.00
CA SER A 260 18.88 20.70 -28.42
C SER A 260 19.80 19.89 -29.33
N GLY A 261 19.39 19.70 -30.60
CA GLY A 261 20.33 19.40 -31.69
C GLY A 261 20.66 17.93 -31.99
N ARG A 262 19.78 16.95 -31.70
CA ARG A 262 20.02 15.54 -32.08
C ARG A 262 18.90 14.94 -32.92
N GLN A 263 19.28 14.17 -33.95
CA GLN A 263 18.38 13.57 -34.94
C GLN A 263 17.34 12.64 -34.26
N GLY A 264 16.08 12.73 -34.68
CA GLY A 264 15.00 11.85 -34.20
C GLY A 264 14.28 12.28 -32.91
N CYS A 265 14.58 13.46 -32.35
CA CYS A 265 13.86 14.02 -31.20
C CYS A 265 13.50 15.49 -31.45
N PHE A 266 12.28 15.88 -31.08
CA PHE A 266 11.87 17.29 -31.13
C PHE A 266 12.44 18.04 -29.92
N HIS A 267 13.10 19.18 -30.19
CA HIS A 267 13.58 20.07 -29.13
C HIS A 267 12.45 21.00 -28.69
N GLY A 268 11.99 20.82 -27.46
CA GLY A 268 10.86 21.56 -26.88
C GLY A 268 9.89 20.64 -26.14
N ARG A 269 8.78 21.21 -25.69
CA ARG A 269 7.68 20.46 -25.06
C ARG A 269 6.80 19.83 -26.14
N VAL A 270 6.02 18.83 -25.75
CA VAL A 270 4.98 18.26 -26.63
C VAL A 270 3.97 19.32 -27.07
N THR A 271 3.68 20.31 -26.22
CA THR A 271 2.76 21.41 -26.54
C THR A 271 3.34 22.39 -27.56
N ASP A 272 4.65 22.60 -27.56
CA ASP A 272 5.33 23.40 -28.59
C ASP A 272 5.19 22.73 -29.96
N TYR A 273 5.44 21.41 -30.03
CA TYR A 273 5.20 20.64 -31.24
C TYR A 273 3.74 20.72 -31.70
N LEU A 274 2.78 20.60 -30.77
CA LEU A 274 1.36 20.71 -31.13
C LEU A 274 1.03 22.10 -31.70
N ARG A 275 1.55 23.19 -31.13
CA ARG A 275 1.33 24.53 -31.70
C ARG A 275 1.94 24.70 -33.09
N GLU A 276 3.12 24.16 -33.30
CA GLU A 276 3.87 24.35 -34.54
C GLU A 276 3.44 23.44 -35.68
N ARG A 277 3.00 22.22 -35.35
CA ARG A 277 2.90 21.11 -36.32
C ARG A 277 1.57 20.37 -36.28
N PHE A 278 0.71 20.58 -35.29
CA PHE A 278 -0.57 19.87 -35.24
C PHE A 278 -1.48 20.33 -36.38
N PRO A 279 -1.95 19.41 -37.25
CA PRO A 279 -2.68 19.77 -38.45
C PRO A 279 -4.06 20.35 -38.11
N ALA A 280 -4.42 21.43 -38.80
CA ALA A 280 -5.79 21.95 -38.75
C ALA A 280 -6.74 20.92 -39.37
N GLY A 281 -7.85 20.63 -38.69
CA GLY A 281 -8.86 19.70 -39.20
C GLY A 281 -8.55 18.22 -38.98
N PHE A 282 -7.70 17.88 -38.00
CA PHE A 282 -7.50 16.51 -37.53
C PHE A 282 -8.86 15.83 -37.24
N ARG A 283 -9.05 14.60 -37.76
CA ARG A 283 -10.25 13.79 -37.55
C ARG A 283 -9.87 12.50 -36.84
N GLY A 284 -10.35 12.35 -35.61
CA GLY A 284 -9.98 11.22 -34.79
C GLY A 284 -10.16 11.47 -33.30
N CYS A 285 -9.35 10.79 -32.50
CA CYS A 285 -9.37 10.90 -31.04
C CYS A 285 -8.01 11.37 -30.51
N VAL A 286 -8.05 12.21 -29.48
CA VAL A 286 -6.86 12.70 -28.78
C VAL A 286 -6.91 12.20 -27.35
N LEU A 287 -5.89 11.47 -26.92
CA LEU A 287 -5.74 10.93 -25.58
C LEU A 287 -4.50 11.54 -24.91
N LEU A 288 -4.71 12.18 -23.77
CA LEU A 288 -3.69 12.96 -23.06
C LEU A 288 -3.44 12.35 -21.68
N ALA A 289 -2.18 12.14 -21.28
CA ALA A 289 -1.87 11.62 -19.95
C ALA A 289 -0.53 12.16 -19.39
N GLY A 290 -0.50 12.42 -18.09
CA GLY A 290 0.70 12.88 -17.39
C GLY A 290 0.47 14.18 -16.62
N ARG A 291 1.43 15.12 -16.66
CA ARG A 291 1.36 16.31 -15.81
C ARG A 291 0.12 17.17 -16.10
N PRO A 292 -0.58 17.68 -15.07
CA PRO A 292 -1.84 18.43 -15.25
C PRO A 292 -1.70 19.68 -16.12
N ASP A 293 -0.58 20.40 -16.02
CA ASP A 293 -0.29 21.58 -16.84
C ASP A 293 -0.18 21.22 -18.33
N MET A 294 0.59 20.18 -18.66
CA MET A 294 0.69 19.67 -20.02
C MET A 294 -0.66 19.21 -20.56
N VAL A 295 -1.43 18.45 -19.76
CA VAL A 295 -2.74 17.94 -20.17
C VAL A 295 -3.70 19.09 -20.48
N ALA A 296 -3.77 20.12 -19.63
CA ALA A 296 -4.63 21.26 -19.83
C ALA A 296 -4.26 22.05 -21.10
N GLU A 297 -2.97 22.32 -21.29
CA GLU A 297 -2.45 23.07 -22.44
C GLU A 297 -2.65 22.31 -23.76
N ALA A 298 -2.31 21.01 -23.80
CA ALA A 298 -2.52 20.17 -24.97
C ALA A 298 -4.00 20.03 -25.33
N ALA A 299 -4.88 19.89 -24.32
CA ALA A 299 -6.32 19.82 -24.54
C ALA A 299 -6.87 21.11 -25.16
N ALA A 300 -6.41 22.28 -24.70
CA ALA A 300 -6.80 23.57 -25.28
C ALA A 300 -6.39 23.67 -26.75
N ILE A 301 -5.11 23.39 -27.06
CA ILE A 301 -4.57 23.42 -28.43
C ILE A 301 -5.35 22.47 -29.35
N CYS A 302 -5.64 21.25 -28.88
CA CYS A 302 -6.36 20.26 -29.68
C CYS A 302 -7.81 20.69 -29.94
N ARG A 303 -8.52 21.21 -28.93
CA ARG A 303 -9.91 21.67 -29.10
C ARG A 303 -10.02 22.85 -30.04
N GLU A 304 -9.06 23.77 -30.03
CA GLU A 304 -9.03 24.92 -30.94
C GLU A 304 -8.82 24.49 -32.40
N ARG A 305 -8.08 23.41 -32.63
CA ARG A 305 -7.66 22.98 -33.98
C ARG A 305 -8.46 21.83 -34.57
N CYS A 306 -9.39 21.26 -33.80
CA CYS A 306 -10.19 20.11 -34.19
C CYS A 306 -11.68 20.43 -34.25
N ASN A 307 -12.34 20.07 -35.35
CA ASN A 307 -13.76 20.36 -35.55
C ASN A 307 -14.70 19.27 -35.00
N SER A 308 -14.20 18.07 -34.68
CA SER A 308 -15.06 16.92 -34.31
C SER A 308 -14.36 15.86 -33.43
N VAL A 309 -13.31 16.25 -32.70
CA VAL A 309 -12.41 15.29 -32.03
C VAL A 309 -12.81 15.07 -30.59
N ALA A 310 -12.93 13.79 -30.21
CA ALA A 310 -13.05 13.41 -28.81
C ALA A 310 -11.68 13.58 -28.13
N VAL A 311 -11.52 14.64 -27.32
CA VAL A 311 -10.35 14.84 -26.46
C VAL A 311 -10.65 14.22 -25.09
N ARG A 312 -9.91 13.16 -24.73
CA ARG A 312 -9.98 12.51 -23.40
C ARG A 312 -8.63 12.66 -22.70
N SER A 313 -8.65 12.71 -21.38
CA SER A 313 -7.43 12.99 -20.62
C SER A 313 -7.39 12.36 -19.24
N ASP A 314 -6.19 12.01 -18.78
CA ASP A 314 -5.89 11.56 -17.42
C ASP A 314 -4.74 12.39 -16.80
N PRO A 315 -5.06 13.50 -16.10
CA PRO A 315 -4.08 14.32 -15.40
C PRO A 315 -3.61 13.66 -14.09
N PHE A 316 -2.30 13.56 -13.90
CA PHE A 316 -1.69 12.94 -12.73
C PHE A 316 -1.54 13.98 -11.61
N HIS A 317 -2.45 13.97 -10.65
CA HIS A 317 -2.43 14.87 -9.50
C HIS A 317 -1.54 14.32 -8.38
N PHE A 318 -0.53 15.10 -7.99
CA PHE A 318 0.40 14.77 -6.90
C PHE A 318 0.03 15.57 -5.65
N ASP A 319 -1.03 15.15 -4.95
CA ASP A 319 -1.42 15.77 -3.68
C ASP A 319 -0.57 15.22 -2.53
N HIS A 320 0.06 16.13 -1.78
CA HIS A 320 0.97 15.79 -0.67
C HIS A 320 0.20 15.58 0.65
N ASP A 321 -1.05 16.03 0.72
CA ASP A 321 -1.85 16.08 1.96
C ASP A 321 -2.70 14.82 2.22
N ALA A 322 -2.57 13.77 1.40
CA ALA A 322 -3.43 12.59 1.57
C ALA A 322 -3.25 12.01 2.98
N THR A 323 -4.29 12.12 3.80
CA THR A 323 -4.28 11.60 5.16
C THR A 323 -4.32 10.08 5.09
N VAL A 324 -3.35 9.46 5.76
CA VAL A 324 -3.44 8.04 6.10
C VAL A 324 -4.51 7.94 7.15
N VAL A 325 -5.62 7.36 6.76
CA VAL A 325 -6.54 6.77 7.71
C VAL A 325 -5.99 5.38 7.94
N PRO A 326 -5.28 5.11 9.05
CA PRO A 326 -5.17 3.73 9.49
C PRO A 326 -6.60 3.18 9.51
N PRO A 327 -6.84 1.97 9.00
CA PRO A 327 -8.19 1.41 8.89
C PRO A 327 -9.02 1.81 10.11
N SER A 328 -10.09 2.58 9.87
CA SER A 328 -10.90 3.14 10.94
C SER A 328 -11.54 1.98 11.70
N GLY A 329 -11.01 1.76 12.88
CA GLY A 329 -11.40 0.71 13.80
C GLY A 329 -10.33 0.60 14.86
N GLU A 330 -10.76 0.63 16.12
CA GLU A 330 -10.05 -0.06 17.19
C GLU A 330 -9.54 -1.40 16.64
N ASP A 331 -8.35 -1.83 17.08
CA ASP A 331 -7.76 -3.12 16.71
C ASP A 331 -8.59 -4.28 17.32
N GLU A 332 -9.79 -4.45 16.77
CA GLU A 332 -10.49 -5.70 16.60
C GLU A 332 -10.26 -6.14 15.15
N ARG A 333 -9.00 -6.37 14.79
CA ARG A 333 -8.74 -7.50 13.89
C ARG A 333 -9.44 -8.70 14.53
N ARG A 334 -10.61 -9.08 14.01
CA ARG A 334 -11.29 -10.31 14.43
C ARG A 334 -10.25 -11.40 14.29
N ALA A 335 -9.95 -12.08 15.40
CA ALA A 335 -9.06 -13.23 15.41
C ALA A 335 -9.43 -14.16 14.24
N PRO A 336 -8.46 -14.92 13.68
CA PRO A 336 -8.77 -15.91 12.67
C PRO A 336 -9.97 -16.75 13.14
N PRO A 337 -10.92 -17.10 12.24
CA PRO A 337 -12.10 -17.85 12.64
C PRO A 337 -11.65 -19.12 13.38
N PRO A 338 -12.28 -19.47 14.52
CA PRO A 338 -11.92 -20.67 15.25
C PRO A 338 -11.97 -21.90 14.36
N ASP A 339 -11.08 -22.85 14.63
CA ASP A 339 -10.97 -24.12 13.93
C ASP A 339 -10.99 -25.30 14.91
N PRO A 340 -12.18 -25.66 15.44
CA PRO A 340 -12.33 -26.81 16.34
C PRO A 340 -12.02 -28.15 15.67
N GLU A 341 -12.13 -28.21 14.33
CA GLU A 341 -11.79 -29.40 13.56
C GLU A 341 -10.28 -29.64 13.57
N LEU A 342 -9.47 -28.60 13.32
CA LEU A 342 -8.02 -28.66 13.48
C LEU A 342 -7.65 -29.06 14.92
N TRP A 343 -8.30 -28.47 15.92
CA TRP A 343 -8.06 -28.84 17.33
C TRP A 343 -8.28 -30.33 17.60
N SER A 344 -9.39 -30.87 17.09
CA SER A 344 -9.72 -32.30 17.21
C SER A 344 -8.67 -33.17 16.49
N ARG A 345 -8.25 -32.77 15.29
CA ARG A 345 -7.23 -33.47 14.49
C ARG A 345 -5.85 -33.46 15.13
N LEU A 346 -5.54 -32.44 15.92
CA LEU A 346 -4.32 -32.36 16.74
C LEU A 346 -4.44 -33.15 18.06
N GLY A 347 -5.33 -34.16 18.12
CA GLY A 347 -5.52 -35.01 19.28
C GLY A 347 -6.05 -34.24 20.49
N ASN A 348 -6.93 -33.26 20.29
CA ASN A 348 -7.41 -32.35 21.32
C ASN A 348 -6.27 -31.64 22.08
N GLY A 349 -5.21 -31.28 21.33
CA GLY A 349 -4.03 -30.58 21.84
C GLY A 349 -2.89 -31.48 22.29
N GLN A 350 -3.00 -32.81 22.19
CA GLN A 350 -1.87 -33.71 22.49
C GLN A 350 -0.72 -33.49 21.50
N VAL A 351 -1.01 -33.54 20.20
CA VAL A 351 0.00 -33.32 19.14
C VAL A 351 0.59 -31.92 19.22
N LEU A 352 -0.24 -30.90 19.51
CA LEU A 352 0.23 -29.52 19.70
C LEU A 352 1.28 -29.42 20.83
N ARG A 353 1.12 -30.15 21.94
CA ARG A 353 2.11 -30.12 23.04
C ARG A 353 3.44 -30.74 22.62
N GLU A 354 3.40 -31.83 21.87
CA GLU A 354 4.59 -32.54 21.41
C GLU A 354 5.36 -31.73 20.37
N VAL A 355 4.65 -31.15 19.39
CA VAL A 355 5.22 -30.21 18.41
C VAL A 355 5.87 -29.02 19.13
N LEU A 356 5.18 -28.39 20.09
CA LEU A 356 5.73 -27.24 20.82
C LEU A 356 6.93 -27.62 21.70
N ARG A 357 6.99 -28.86 22.20
CA ARG A 357 8.15 -29.36 22.96
C ARG A 357 9.39 -29.35 22.07
N ASP A 358 9.32 -30.06 20.94
CA ASP A 358 10.47 -30.26 20.07
C ASP A 358 10.87 -28.96 19.36
N PHE A 359 9.87 -28.15 18.96
CA PHE A 359 10.09 -26.83 18.40
C PHE A 359 10.90 -25.92 19.35
N TYR A 360 10.53 -25.86 20.63
CA TYR A 360 11.27 -25.01 21.58
C TYR A 360 12.60 -25.60 22.04
N ASP A 361 12.80 -26.91 21.94
CA ASP A 361 14.14 -27.49 22.14
C ASP A 361 15.09 -27.04 21.02
N ILE A 362 14.63 -27.05 19.76
CA ILE A 362 15.38 -26.52 18.60
C ILE A 362 15.61 -25.00 18.73
N VAL A 363 14.56 -24.22 18.97
CA VAL A 363 14.63 -22.75 19.00
C VAL A 363 15.57 -22.20 20.06
N PHE A 364 15.71 -22.89 21.20
CA PHE A 364 16.64 -22.47 22.26
C PHE A 364 18.10 -22.75 21.92
N GLU A 365 18.36 -23.70 21.02
CA GLU A 365 19.71 -24.11 20.60
C GLU A 365 20.10 -23.49 19.25
N ASP A 366 19.15 -22.86 18.56
CA ASP A 366 19.33 -22.19 17.28
C ASP A 366 20.12 -20.87 17.43
N GLU A 367 21.08 -20.66 16.53
CA GLU A 367 22.01 -19.52 16.57
C GLU A 367 21.33 -18.16 16.33
N TYR A 368 20.23 -18.12 15.57
CA TYR A 368 19.52 -16.89 15.24
C TYR A 368 18.37 -16.60 16.21
N LEU A 369 17.69 -17.65 16.70
CA LEU A 369 16.49 -17.51 17.53
C LEU A 369 16.81 -17.58 19.03
N GLY A 370 17.79 -18.40 19.44
CA GLY A 370 18.19 -18.57 20.84
C GLY A 370 18.43 -17.26 21.61
N PRO A 371 19.10 -16.24 21.03
CA PRO A 371 19.33 -14.95 21.71
C PRO A 371 18.05 -14.23 22.19
N TYR A 372 16.88 -14.48 21.58
CA TYR A 372 15.62 -13.85 21.98
C TYR A 372 14.99 -14.48 23.24
N PHE A 373 15.54 -15.61 23.72
CA PHE A 373 14.95 -16.40 24.81
C PHE A 373 15.82 -16.42 26.08
N VAL A 374 16.87 -15.60 26.14
CA VAL A 374 17.70 -15.42 27.34
C VAL A 374 16.83 -14.96 28.51
N GLY A 375 16.93 -15.64 29.65
CA GLY A 375 16.14 -15.33 30.85
C GLY A 375 14.69 -15.84 30.84
N VAL A 376 14.28 -16.62 29.83
CA VAL A 376 12.95 -17.24 29.75
C VAL A 376 13.07 -18.77 29.77
N THR A 377 12.20 -19.45 30.53
CA THR A 377 12.22 -20.92 30.58
C THR A 377 11.44 -21.54 29.42
N ARG A 378 11.96 -22.65 28.86
CA ARG A 378 11.29 -23.45 27.82
C ARG A 378 9.86 -23.84 28.23
N GLN A 379 9.69 -24.25 29.49
CA GLN A 379 8.37 -24.61 30.03
C GLN A 379 7.37 -23.46 29.93
N ARG A 380 7.75 -22.25 30.37
CA ARG A 380 6.86 -21.08 30.35
C ARG A 380 6.41 -20.71 28.94
N LEU A 381 7.30 -20.82 27.95
CA LEU A 381 6.98 -20.50 26.55
C LEU A 381 6.05 -21.54 25.93
N ARG A 382 6.33 -22.83 26.13
CA ARG A 382 5.46 -23.93 25.68
C ARG A 382 4.04 -23.76 26.22
N GLU A 383 3.89 -23.51 27.51
CA GLU A 383 2.58 -23.33 28.15
C GLU A 383 1.84 -22.09 27.62
N LYS A 384 2.55 -20.97 27.45
CA LYS A 384 1.96 -19.74 26.89
C LYS A 384 1.53 -19.91 25.44
N GLN A 385 2.39 -20.46 24.59
CA GLN A 385 2.06 -20.65 23.17
C GLN A 385 0.94 -21.68 23.01
N TYR A 386 0.94 -22.76 23.80
CA TYR A 386 -0.15 -23.73 23.84
C TYR A 386 -1.48 -23.07 24.20
N SER A 387 -1.52 -22.30 25.30
CA SER A 387 -2.71 -21.60 25.76
C SER A 387 -3.22 -20.61 24.71
N PHE A 388 -2.31 -19.89 24.05
CA PHE A 388 -2.63 -18.96 22.98
C PHE A 388 -3.25 -19.64 21.75
N LEU A 389 -2.60 -20.68 21.21
CA LEU A 389 -3.11 -21.41 20.04
C LEU A 389 -4.42 -22.13 20.35
N ARG A 390 -4.56 -22.73 21.54
CA ARG A 390 -5.83 -23.32 21.98
C ARG A 390 -6.96 -22.29 22.00
N SER A 391 -6.71 -21.12 22.59
CA SER A 391 -7.69 -20.03 22.68
C SER A 391 -8.15 -19.58 21.29
N LEU A 392 -7.23 -19.51 20.32
CA LEU A 392 -7.58 -19.16 18.93
C LEU A 392 -8.35 -20.28 18.21
N MET A 393 -7.86 -21.52 18.25
CA MET A 393 -8.49 -22.66 17.56
C MET A 393 -9.87 -22.98 18.12
N LEU A 394 -10.10 -22.81 19.42
CA LEU A 394 -11.40 -23.06 20.04
C LEU A 394 -12.28 -21.80 20.15
N GLY A 395 -11.74 -20.63 19.85
CA GLY A 395 -12.45 -19.35 20.02
C GLY A 395 -12.75 -18.99 21.47
N THR A 396 -12.02 -19.55 22.44
CA THR A 396 -12.18 -19.27 23.87
C THR A 396 -11.41 -18.01 24.28
N ARG A 397 -11.83 -17.32 25.34
CA ARG A 397 -11.20 -16.08 25.85
C ARG A 397 -10.45 -16.30 27.18
N ASP A 398 -9.72 -17.40 27.28
CA ASP A 398 -9.05 -17.84 28.51
C ASP A 398 -7.51 -17.71 28.47
N TYR A 399 -6.93 -17.19 27.38
CA TYR A 399 -5.52 -16.80 27.33
C TYR A 399 -5.28 -15.50 28.12
N MET A 400 -4.50 -15.60 29.19
CA MET A 400 -4.18 -14.49 30.11
C MET A 400 -2.82 -13.82 29.80
N GLY A 401 -2.18 -14.17 28.69
CA GLY A 401 -0.88 -13.60 28.31
C GLY A 401 -0.99 -12.29 27.52
N GLN A 402 0.16 -11.71 27.22
CA GLN A 402 0.23 -10.52 26.37
C GLN A 402 -0.11 -10.88 24.92
N ARG A 403 -0.79 -9.95 24.22
CA ARG A 403 -1.01 -10.05 22.77
C ARG A 403 0.33 -10.02 22.03
N PRO A 404 0.45 -10.65 20.84
CA PRO A 404 1.70 -10.73 20.09
C PRO A 404 2.43 -9.39 19.94
N ARG A 405 1.72 -8.30 19.63
CA ARG A 405 2.31 -6.95 19.53
C ARG A 405 3.05 -6.52 20.79
N ASN A 406 2.41 -6.71 21.95
CA ASN A 406 2.99 -6.35 23.23
C ASN A 406 4.01 -7.38 23.72
N ALA A 407 3.83 -8.66 23.41
CA ALA A 407 4.79 -9.70 23.79
C ALA A 407 6.14 -9.51 23.07
N HIS A 408 6.10 -9.06 21.81
CA HIS A 408 7.29 -8.91 20.96
C HIS A 408 7.71 -7.46 20.78
N HIS A 409 7.12 -6.48 21.48
CA HIS A 409 7.31 -5.05 21.21
C HIS A 409 8.79 -4.61 21.13
N TRP A 410 9.66 -5.23 21.94
CA TRP A 410 11.10 -4.93 22.00
C TRP A 410 11.97 -5.74 21.03
N MET A 411 11.45 -6.84 20.46
CA MET A 411 12.22 -7.75 19.62
C MET A 411 12.26 -7.26 18.17
N VAL A 412 13.42 -6.91 17.62
CA VAL A 412 13.54 -6.65 16.17
C VAL A 412 13.54 -8.00 15.46
N ILE A 413 12.41 -8.34 14.83
CA ILE A 413 12.21 -9.62 14.14
C ILE A 413 11.99 -9.29 12.66
N PRO A 414 13.01 -9.40 11.81
CA PRO A 414 12.86 -9.17 10.37
C PRO A 414 12.06 -10.29 9.71
N ASN A 415 11.54 -10.05 8.50
CA ASN A 415 10.71 -11.02 7.76
C ASN A 415 11.37 -12.40 7.65
N TRP A 416 12.66 -12.43 7.28
CA TRP A 416 13.39 -13.69 7.09
C TRP A 416 13.48 -14.52 8.38
N LEU A 417 13.61 -13.88 9.55
CA LEU A 417 13.73 -14.59 10.82
C LEU A 417 12.38 -15.16 11.26
N PHE A 418 11.29 -14.44 10.98
CA PHE A 418 9.93 -14.96 11.18
C PHE A 418 9.65 -16.16 10.27
N ASP A 419 10.01 -16.06 8.99
CA ASP A 419 9.83 -17.15 8.01
C ASP A 419 10.69 -18.37 8.35
N TYR A 420 11.93 -18.14 8.79
CA TYR A 420 12.82 -19.20 9.27
C TYR A 420 12.24 -19.91 10.50
N ARG A 421 11.76 -19.16 11.49
CA ARG A 421 11.07 -19.75 12.65
C ARG A 421 9.84 -20.57 12.23
N LEU A 422 9.12 -20.11 11.22
CA LEU A 422 7.93 -20.80 10.73
C LEU A 422 8.27 -22.12 10.04
N SER A 423 9.35 -22.17 9.26
CA SER A 423 9.80 -23.41 8.64
C SER A 423 10.24 -24.46 9.67
N LEU A 424 10.87 -24.04 10.78
CA LEU A 424 11.18 -24.94 11.90
C LEU A 424 9.90 -25.51 12.54
N MET A 425 8.87 -24.69 12.72
CA MET A 425 7.57 -25.15 13.22
C MET A 425 6.93 -26.16 12.27
N GLU A 426 6.89 -25.86 10.97
CA GLU A 426 6.35 -26.78 9.97
C GLU A 426 7.09 -28.12 9.95
N GLN A 427 8.42 -28.09 10.09
CA GLN A 427 9.21 -29.32 10.19
C GLN A 427 8.80 -30.14 11.41
N CYS A 428 8.69 -29.51 12.59
CA CYS A 428 8.22 -30.20 13.79
C CYS A 428 6.81 -30.78 13.60
N MET A 429 5.90 -30.04 12.95
CA MET A 429 4.56 -30.54 12.65
C MET A 429 4.60 -31.79 11.75
N ARG A 430 5.44 -31.79 10.71
CA ARG A 430 5.63 -32.96 9.83
C ARG A 430 6.20 -34.15 10.59
N ASP A 431 7.19 -33.93 11.46
CA ASP A 431 7.82 -34.97 12.26
C ASP A 431 6.84 -35.64 13.24
N HIS A 432 5.84 -34.88 13.71
CA HIS A 432 4.71 -35.37 14.52
C HIS A 432 3.50 -35.85 13.70
N GLY A 433 3.68 -36.06 12.39
CA GLY A 433 2.68 -36.68 11.52
C GLY A 433 1.48 -35.79 11.16
N VAL A 434 1.60 -34.47 11.31
CA VAL A 434 0.57 -33.53 10.85
C VAL A 434 0.67 -33.41 9.32
N SER A 435 -0.42 -33.68 8.59
CA SER A 435 -0.42 -33.60 7.14
C SER A 435 -0.51 -32.16 6.62
N GLU A 436 -0.05 -31.93 5.39
CA GLU A 436 0.02 -30.59 4.77
C GLU A 436 -1.28 -29.76 4.85
N PRO A 437 -2.50 -30.32 4.60
CA PRO A 437 -3.73 -29.54 4.74
C PRO A 437 -3.98 -29.01 6.16
N TRP A 438 -3.50 -29.72 7.19
CA TRP A 438 -3.60 -29.28 8.58
C TRP A 438 -2.47 -28.33 8.97
N ILE A 439 -1.28 -28.49 8.37
CA ILE A 439 -0.19 -27.51 8.46
C ILE A 439 -0.65 -26.15 7.91
N GLU A 440 -1.25 -26.11 6.72
CA GLU A 440 -1.77 -24.89 6.10
C GLU A 440 -2.81 -24.19 7.00
N ARG A 441 -3.73 -24.96 7.62
CA ARG A 441 -4.74 -24.42 8.54
C ARG A 441 -4.13 -23.90 9.85
N TRP A 442 -3.13 -24.58 10.40
CA TRP A 442 -2.38 -24.07 11.54
C TRP A 442 -1.66 -22.76 11.19
N HIS A 443 -1.02 -22.72 10.02
CA HIS A 443 -0.22 -21.60 9.53
C HIS A 443 -1.02 -20.28 9.51
N VAL A 444 -2.34 -20.35 9.28
CA VAL A 444 -3.25 -19.20 9.41
C VAL A 444 -3.17 -18.56 10.79
N PHE A 445 -3.14 -19.35 11.87
CA PHE A 445 -3.08 -18.83 13.25
C PHE A 445 -1.74 -18.17 13.58
N GLU A 446 -0.64 -18.66 13.01
CA GLU A 446 0.69 -18.11 13.28
C GLU A 446 1.01 -16.89 12.42
N THR A 447 0.65 -16.90 11.14
CA THR A 447 0.92 -15.77 10.23
C THR A 447 -0.04 -14.61 10.38
N PHE A 448 -1.23 -14.81 10.95
CA PHE A 448 -2.18 -13.73 11.21
C PHE A 448 -1.56 -12.59 12.03
N PHE A 449 -0.67 -12.92 12.97
CA PHE A 449 0.00 -11.94 13.83
C PHE A 449 1.36 -11.48 13.28
N ARG A 450 1.70 -11.77 12.02
CA ARG A 450 2.97 -11.35 11.41
C ARG A 450 3.19 -9.84 11.56
N ASN A 451 2.17 -9.03 11.26
CA ASN A 451 2.24 -7.57 11.38
C ASN A 451 2.33 -7.06 12.84
N ASP A 452 2.09 -7.93 13.82
CA ASP A 452 2.25 -7.62 15.24
C ASP A 452 3.63 -8.03 15.77
N ILE A 453 4.41 -8.79 14.99
CA ILE A 453 5.67 -9.38 15.42
C ILE A 453 6.83 -8.81 14.61
N VAL A 454 6.68 -8.80 13.28
CA VAL A 454 7.73 -8.41 12.32
C VAL A 454 7.93 -6.90 12.27
N LYS A 455 9.18 -6.47 12.45
CA LYS A 455 9.58 -5.06 12.46
C LYS A 455 11.10 -4.89 12.38
N ASP A 456 11.51 -3.77 11.81
CA ASP A 456 12.91 -3.37 11.67
C ASP A 456 13.43 -2.49 12.83
N ALA A 457 12.55 -2.12 13.76
CA ALA A 457 12.88 -1.39 14.98
C ALA A 457 11.89 -1.73 16.12
N PRO A 458 12.30 -1.64 17.40
CA PRO A 458 11.40 -1.82 18.54
C PRO A 458 10.21 -0.85 18.51
N TRP A 459 9.07 -1.27 19.06
CA TRP A 459 7.88 -0.44 19.23
C TRP A 459 7.57 -0.20 20.70
N PRO A 460 6.96 0.93 21.06
CA PRO A 460 6.43 1.14 22.41
C PRO A 460 5.37 0.09 22.76
N ARG A 461 5.41 -0.35 24.02
CA ARG A 461 4.35 -1.20 24.57
C ARG A 461 3.07 -0.37 24.69
N ARG A 462 1.93 -0.96 24.33
CA ARG A 462 0.62 -0.30 24.49
C ARG A 462 -0.09 -0.78 25.75
N VAL A 463 -0.54 0.16 26.59
CA VAL A 463 -1.41 -0.09 27.74
C VAL A 463 -2.62 0.83 27.61
N GLY A 464 -3.78 0.26 27.29
CA GLY A 464 -4.96 1.05 26.93
C GLY A 464 -4.70 1.89 25.68
N HIS A 465 -4.90 3.21 25.79
CA HIS A 465 -4.64 4.18 24.71
C HIS A 465 -3.25 4.82 24.77
N SER A 466 -2.41 4.44 25.74
CA SER A 466 -1.11 5.06 25.98
C SER A 466 0.03 4.18 25.48
N GLU A 467 1.00 4.82 24.82
CA GLU A 467 2.27 4.21 24.44
C GLU A 467 3.28 4.46 25.56
N VAL A 468 3.83 3.38 26.10
CA VAL A 468 4.85 3.41 27.14
C VAL A 468 6.17 3.08 26.47
N LEU A 469 7.08 4.06 26.43
CA LEU A 469 8.48 3.82 26.06
C LEU A 469 9.13 3.02 27.19
N LEU A 470 9.71 1.86 26.87
CA LEU A 470 10.38 1.02 27.85
C LEU A 470 11.91 0.99 27.65
N ASP A 471 12.46 1.85 26.79
CA ASP A 471 13.90 2.03 26.65
C ASP A 471 14.31 3.39 27.23
N GLY A 472 15.42 3.38 27.98
CA GLY A 472 15.95 4.55 28.66
C GLY A 472 16.10 4.35 30.17
N LEU A 473 16.87 5.25 30.75
CA LEU A 473 17.10 5.37 32.18
C LEU A 473 16.25 6.52 32.71
N GLU A 474 15.42 6.25 33.71
CA GLU A 474 14.67 7.29 34.42
C GLU A 474 15.33 7.59 35.75
N GLN A 475 15.48 8.87 36.10
CA GLN A 475 15.90 9.26 37.43
C GLN A 475 14.68 9.42 38.33
N ALA A 476 14.67 8.70 39.44
CA ALA A 476 13.61 8.77 40.45
C ALA A 476 14.22 8.87 41.85
N LYS A 477 13.40 9.24 42.84
CA LYS A 477 13.75 9.08 44.26
C LYS A 477 12.93 7.94 44.83
N LEU A 478 13.58 7.02 45.54
CA LEU A 478 12.89 5.91 46.18
C LEU A 478 12.05 6.40 47.36
N GLU A 479 10.75 6.10 47.34
CA GLU A 479 9.85 6.41 48.46
C GLU A 479 10.04 5.43 49.63
N ASP A 480 10.46 4.20 49.33
CA ASP A 480 10.85 3.14 50.26
C ASP A 480 12.21 2.57 49.82
N GLY A 481 13.12 2.30 50.75
CA GLY A 481 14.50 1.88 50.43
C GLY A 481 14.59 0.61 49.57
N GLY A 482 15.67 0.46 48.82
CA GLY A 482 15.89 -0.64 47.86
C GLY A 482 17.33 -1.16 47.84
N LEU A 483 17.62 -2.09 46.93
CA LEU A 483 18.98 -2.60 46.69
C LEU A 483 19.41 -2.27 45.26
N CYS A 484 20.67 -1.87 45.07
CA CYS A 484 21.22 -1.70 43.74
C CYS A 484 21.47 -3.05 43.07
N ASP A 485 20.93 -3.27 41.88
CA ASP A 485 21.10 -4.52 41.11
C ASP A 485 22.51 -4.72 40.54
N SER A 486 23.35 -3.67 40.55
CA SER A 486 24.74 -3.74 40.10
C SER A 486 25.72 -4.06 41.23
N CYS A 487 25.68 -3.31 42.33
CA CYS A 487 26.66 -3.44 43.42
C CYS A 487 26.09 -4.05 44.71
N GLY A 488 24.78 -4.31 44.79
CA GLY A 488 24.10 -4.85 45.96
C GLY A 488 24.01 -3.90 47.16
N ARG A 489 24.42 -2.64 47.01
CA ARG A 489 24.34 -1.62 48.08
C ARG A 489 22.87 -1.28 48.40
N VAL A 490 22.58 -1.09 49.69
CA VAL A 490 21.31 -0.53 50.18
C VAL A 490 21.18 0.92 49.76
N ILE A 491 20.06 1.23 49.10
CA ILE A 491 19.67 2.56 48.69
C ILE A 491 18.61 3.06 49.67
N GLU A 492 18.93 4.13 50.39
CA GLU A 492 18.07 4.66 51.44
C GLU A 492 16.87 5.42 50.87
N ARG A 493 15.82 5.55 51.68
CA ARG A 493 14.64 6.34 51.33
C ARG A 493 15.02 7.77 50.98
N GLY A 494 14.56 8.25 49.83
CA GLY A 494 14.81 9.60 49.33
C GLY A 494 16.11 9.77 48.54
N GLU A 495 16.95 8.73 48.43
CA GLU A 495 18.12 8.76 47.56
C GLU A 495 17.70 8.73 46.07
N SER A 496 18.45 9.46 45.25
CA SER A 496 18.27 9.47 43.80
C SER A 496 18.80 8.18 43.19
N VAL A 497 17.97 7.54 42.38
CA VAL A 497 18.27 6.29 41.68
C VAL A 497 18.09 6.45 40.18
N CYS A 498 18.73 5.56 39.46
CA CYS A 498 18.56 5.42 38.02
C CYS A 498 17.87 4.08 37.77
N PHE A 499 16.69 4.11 37.16
CA PHE A 499 15.88 2.92 36.90
C PHE A 499 15.88 2.62 35.41
N HIS A 500 16.25 1.39 35.05
CA HIS A 500 16.20 0.95 33.66
C HIS A 500 14.78 0.53 33.31
N LEU A 501 14.11 1.32 32.47
CA LEU A 501 12.68 1.16 32.15
C LEU A 501 12.34 -0.22 31.53
N ARG A 502 13.32 -0.85 30.85
CA ARG A 502 13.21 -2.19 30.24
C ARG A 502 13.35 -3.36 31.22
N GLU A 503 14.44 -3.37 31.98
CA GLU A 503 14.84 -4.51 32.82
C GLU A 503 14.21 -4.44 34.21
N GLY A 504 13.74 -3.25 34.60
CA GLY A 504 13.30 -2.97 35.95
C GLY A 504 14.45 -2.86 36.95
N SER A 505 15.69 -2.80 36.45
CA SER A 505 16.89 -2.78 37.28
C SER A 505 17.12 -1.40 37.89
N LEU A 506 17.48 -1.40 39.17
CA LEU A 506 17.66 -0.25 40.03
C LEU A 506 19.16 0.00 40.26
N TYR A 507 19.66 1.15 39.85
CA TYR A 507 21.07 1.55 40.01
C TYR A 507 21.19 2.71 41.00
N CYS A 508 22.11 2.59 41.97
CA CYS A 508 22.44 3.69 42.87
C CYS A 508 23.16 4.83 42.12
N GLY A 509 23.31 5.99 42.76
CA GLY A 509 23.98 7.15 42.16
C GLY A 509 25.36 6.83 41.57
N ASP A 510 26.15 5.98 42.24
CA ASP A 510 27.49 5.59 41.81
C ASP A 510 27.48 4.64 40.60
N CYS A 511 26.52 3.71 40.54
CA CYS A 511 26.38 2.72 39.45
C CYS A 511 25.58 3.25 38.25
N SER A 512 24.96 4.42 38.37
CA SER A 512 24.12 5.01 37.33
C SER A 512 24.87 5.28 36.03
N GLN A 513 26.17 5.57 36.08
CA GLN A 513 27.01 5.83 34.90
C GLN A 513 27.38 4.56 34.12
N THR A 514 27.42 3.42 34.83
CA THR A 514 27.72 2.10 34.26
C THR A 514 26.46 1.33 33.87
N ALA A 515 25.28 1.92 34.03
CA ALA A 515 24.03 1.29 33.65
C ALA A 515 23.96 1.11 32.12
N PRO A 516 23.46 -0.04 31.62
CA PRO A 516 23.27 -0.25 30.19
C PRO A 516 22.44 0.90 29.59
N GLY A 517 22.94 1.53 28.52
CA GLY A 517 22.23 2.60 27.80
C GLY A 517 22.65 4.05 28.12
N THR A 518 23.75 4.29 28.85
CA THR A 518 24.29 5.64 29.15
C THR A 518 25.07 6.31 28.01
N GLU A 519 25.37 5.63 26.91
CA GLU A 519 26.15 6.20 25.79
C GLU A 519 25.29 7.06 24.85
N SER A 520 25.18 8.35 25.20
CA SER A 520 24.88 9.41 24.25
C SER A 520 26.10 9.68 23.36
N SER A 521 25.98 9.38 22.07
CA SER A 521 26.68 10.03 20.94
C SER A 521 28.16 10.42 21.13
N ARG A 522 29.07 9.53 20.72
CA ARG A 522 30.42 9.93 20.28
C ARG A 522 30.85 9.22 19.00
N THR A 523 30.82 10.01 17.93
CA THR A 523 31.63 9.92 16.68
C THR A 523 31.51 8.68 15.79
N ALA A 524 31.12 8.97 14.55
CA ALA A 524 31.23 8.14 13.36
C ALA A 524 32.63 7.53 13.17
N VAL A 525 32.66 6.25 12.75
CA VAL A 525 33.37 5.74 11.57
C VAL A 525 32.46 4.71 10.90
#